data_AF-A0A3D2W8H8-F1
#
_entry.id   AF-A0A3D2W8H8-F1
#
_cell.length_a   1.000
_cell.length_b   1.000
_cell.length_c   1.000
_cell.angle_alpha   90.00
_cell.angle_beta   90.00
_cell.angle_gamma   90.00
#
_symmetry.space_group_name_H-M   'P 1'
#
loop_
_entity.id
_entity.type
_entity.pdbx_description
1 polymer ?
#
loop_
_entity_poly.entity_id
_entity_poly.type
_entity_poly.pdbx_seq_one_letter_code
_entity_poly.pdbx_strand_id
1 'polypeptide(L)'
;AIIAMLTGAAGADAMGNQTNAPILGGWTETEDKAITPEMQEMFDQAMEKLIGVDYTAIELIETQLVNGTNYKFRCEAQVVYPGAEKKEAIVTIHKDLQGNLSILNIEAE
;
A
#
# COMPACT_ATOMS: atom_id res chain seq x y z
N ALA A 1 -10.18 8.25 -20.49
CA ALA A 1 -9.42 7.89 -19.29
C ALA A 1 -8.59 6.66 -19.63
N ILE A 2 -7.27 6.81 -19.71
CA ILE A 2 -6.38 5.75 -20.17
C ILE A 2 -6.18 4.78 -19.02
N ILE A 3 -6.68 3.55 -19.19
CA ILE A 3 -6.36 2.38 -18.38
C ILE A 3 -4.88 2.07 -18.62
N ALA A 4 -4.03 2.34 -17.63
CA ALA A 4 -2.64 1.87 -17.65
C ALA A 4 -2.59 0.47 -17.02
N MET A 5 -2.97 -0.55 -17.79
CA MET A 5 -2.47 -1.90 -17.56
C MET A 5 -1.10 -1.98 -18.21
N LEU A 6 -0.04 -1.71 -17.45
CA LEU A 6 1.33 -2.06 -17.85
C LEU A 6 1.69 -3.37 -17.16
N THR A 7 1.30 -4.48 -17.79
CA THR A 7 1.95 -5.78 -17.58
C THR A 7 3.41 -5.64 -18.01
N GLY A 8 4.32 -5.92 -17.08
CA GLY A 8 5.75 -5.63 -17.21
C GLY A 8 6.41 -6.25 -18.43
N ALA A 9 7.25 -5.45 -19.09
CA ALA A 9 8.34 -5.96 -19.92
C ALA A 9 9.64 -5.80 -19.12
N ALA A 10 10.19 -6.90 -18.63
CA ALA A 10 11.54 -6.92 -18.06
C ALA A 10 12.56 -6.71 -19.20
N GLY A 11 13.40 -5.69 -19.10
CA GLY A 11 14.55 -5.51 -20.00
C GLY A 11 15.62 -6.55 -19.66
N ALA A 12 15.96 -7.42 -20.61
CA ALA A 12 17.09 -8.33 -20.49
C ALA A 12 18.39 -7.60 -20.89
N ASP A 13 19.45 -7.71 -20.09
CA ASP A 13 20.78 -7.30 -20.51
C ASP A 13 21.38 -8.30 -21.50
N ALA A 14 22.45 -7.90 -22.20
CA ALA A 14 23.10 -8.69 -23.24
C ALA A 14 23.72 -10.02 -22.74
N MET A 15 23.62 -10.32 -21.43
CA MET A 15 24.09 -11.56 -20.80
C MET A 15 22.95 -12.39 -20.18
N GLY A 16 21.69 -12.04 -20.44
CA GLY A 16 20.53 -12.83 -20.02
C GLY A 16 20.26 -12.77 -18.51
N ASN A 17 20.85 -11.80 -17.81
CA ASN A 17 20.54 -11.56 -16.42
C ASN A 17 19.32 -10.64 -16.35
N GLN A 18 18.23 -11.12 -15.72
CA GLN A 18 17.09 -10.27 -15.41
C GLN A 18 17.49 -9.33 -14.28
N THR A 19 18.00 -8.15 -14.63
CA THR A 19 18.08 -7.06 -13.67
C THR A 19 16.65 -6.61 -13.39
N ASN A 20 16.09 -6.98 -12.23
CA ASN A 20 14.87 -6.38 -11.68
C ASN A 20 15.17 -4.92 -11.28
N ALA A 21 15.49 -4.06 -12.25
CA ALA A 21 15.60 -2.64 -12.03
C ALA A 21 14.20 -2.12 -11.63
N PRO A 22 14.07 -1.40 -10.50
CA PRO A 22 12.80 -0.84 -10.09
C PRO A 22 12.22 0.03 -11.22
N ILE A 23 10.98 -0.24 -11.62
CA ILE A 23 10.29 0.60 -12.61
C ILE A 23 9.96 1.92 -11.90
N LEU A 24 10.57 3.02 -12.34
CA LEU A 24 10.26 4.35 -11.80
C LEU A 24 8.77 4.64 -12.00
N GLY A 25 8.05 4.89 -10.90
CA GLY A 25 6.60 5.11 -10.91
C GLY A 25 5.74 3.84 -10.87
N GLY A 26 6.34 2.65 -10.94
CA GLY A 26 5.65 1.37 -10.78
C GLY A 26 5.49 0.95 -9.32
N TRP A 27 4.56 0.03 -9.06
CA TRP A 27 4.49 -0.66 -7.78
C TRP A 27 5.67 -1.63 -7.64
N THR A 28 6.25 -1.68 -6.44
CA THR A 28 7.33 -2.58 -6.06
C THR A 28 6.86 -3.38 -4.85
N GLU A 29 6.89 -4.71 -4.94
CA GLU A 29 6.59 -5.58 -3.81
C GLU A 29 7.62 -5.36 -2.68
N THR A 30 7.16 -5.32 -1.45
CA THR A 30 8.04 -5.16 -0.29
C THR A 30 8.64 -6.51 0.09
N GLU A 31 9.98 -6.59 0.10
CA GLU A 31 10.71 -7.78 0.57
C GLU A 31 10.50 -8.01 2.08
N ASP A 32 10.45 -6.92 2.86
CA ASP A 32 10.11 -6.95 4.28
C ASP A 32 8.65 -6.53 4.47
N LYS A 33 7.83 -7.50 4.85
CA LYS A 33 6.39 -7.33 5.05
C LYS A 33 6.05 -6.81 6.44
N ALA A 34 7.02 -6.79 7.36
CA ALA A 34 6.77 -6.41 8.75
C ALA A 34 6.36 -4.93 8.88
N ILE A 35 5.34 -4.69 9.69
CA ILE A 35 4.95 -3.33 10.06
C ILE A 35 5.96 -2.78 11.07
N THR A 36 6.71 -1.78 10.65
CA THR A 36 7.61 -1.03 11.56
C THR A 36 6.80 -0.04 12.39
N PRO A 37 7.34 0.46 13.53
CA PRO A 37 6.67 1.50 14.32
C PRO A 37 6.34 2.77 13.52
N GLU A 38 7.20 3.18 12.59
CA GLU A 38 6.94 4.34 11.72
C GLU A 38 5.77 4.06 10.77
N MET A 39 5.68 2.84 10.22
CA MET A 39 4.57 2.43 9.37
C MET A 39 3.26 2.37 10.16
N GLN A 40 3.29 1.86 11.40
CA GLN A 40 2.14 1.84 12.29
C GLN A 40 1.65 3.26 12.57
N GLU A 41 2.54 4.18 12.94
CA GLU A 41 2.17 5.58 13.20
C GLU A 41 1.57 6.27 11.96
N MET A 42 2.18 6.05 10.78
CA MET A 42 1.64 6.54 9.52
C MET A 42 0.24 5.98 9.25
N PHE A 43 0.04 4.68 9.47
CA PHE A 43 -1.23 4.01 9.26
C PHE A 43 -2.30 4.57 10.19
N ASP A 44 -2.00 4.66 11.50
CA ASP A 44 -2.91 5.16 12.51
C ASP A 44 -3.36 6.60 12.20
N GLN A 45 -2.41 7.49 11.90
CA GLN A 45 -2.69 8.89 11.52
C GLN A 45 -3.57 8.98 10.26
N ALA A 46 -3.37 8.10 9.28
CA ALA A 46 -4.21 8.07 8.09
C ALA A 46 -5.64 7.62 8.43
N MET A 47 -5.80 6.63 9.32
CA MET A 47 -7.10 6.05 9.70
C MET A 47 -7.92 6.93 10.65
N GLU A 48 -7.31 7.86 11.39
CA GLU A 48 -8.01 8.77 12.33
C GLU A 48 -9.24 9.49 11.74
N LYS A 49 -9.26 9.69 10.41
CA LYS A 49 -10.35 10.36 9.70
C LYS A 49 -11.50 9.43 9.29
N LEU A 50 -11.34 8.11 9.47
CA LEU A 50 -12.36 7.11 9.16
C LEU A 50 -13.15 6.76 10.41
N ILE A 51 -14.46 6.62 10.25
CA ILE A 51 -15.38 6.22 11.32
C ILE A 51 -16.25 5.06 10.86
N GLY A 52 -16.60 4.16 11.79
CA GLY A 52 -17.52 3.05 11.56
C GLY A 52 -16.88 1.72 11.14
N VAL A 53 -15.59 1.72 10.81
CA VAL A 53 -14.78 0.50 10.57
C VAL A 53 -13.42 0.67 11.22
N ASP A 54 -13.02 -0.29 12.04
CA ASP A 54 -11.68 -0.39 12.61
C ASP A 54 -10.79 -1.14 11.62
N TYR A 55 -9.70 -0.49 11.21
CA TYR A 55 -8.69 -1.10 10.35
C TYR A 55 -7.42 -1.37 11.17
N THR A 56 -6.86 -2.58 11.03
CA THR A 56 -5.58 -2.95 11.64
C THR A 56 -4.61 -3.40 10.55
N ALA A 57 -3.47 -2.73 10.42
CA ALA A 57 -2.43 -3.13 9.47
C ALA A 57 -1.81 -4.48 9.87
N ILE A 58 -1.69 -5.38 8.90
CA ILE A 58 -1.07 -6.71 9.06
C ILE A 58 0.32 -6.70 8.44
N GLU A 59 0.44 -6.21 7.20
CA GLU A 59 1.69 -6.17 6.45
C GLU A 59 1.71 -5.07 5.39
N LEU A 60 2.92 -4.61 5.03
CA LEU A 60 3.15 -3.72 3.88
C LEU A 60 3.45 -4.57 2.64
N ILE A 61 2.55 -4.55 1.65
CA ILE A 61 2.66 -5.45 0.49
C ILE A 61 3.32 -4.81 -0.73
N GLU A 62 3.08 -3.52 -0.97
CA GLU A 62 3.69 -2.81 -2.10
C GLU A 62 3.94 -1.34 -1.77
N THR A 63 4.94 -0.76 -2.42
CA THR A 63 5.21 0.68 -2.43
C THR A 63 5.32 1.21 -3.86
N GLN A 64 5.05 2.50 -4.04
CA GLN A 64 5.21 3.16 -5.34
C GLN A 64 5.80 4.55 -5.15
N LEU A 65 6.93 4.80 -5.81
CA LEU A 65 7.58 6.11 -5.80
C LEU A 65 6.88 7.05 -6.79
N VAL A 66 6.39 8.18 -6.29
CA VAL A 66 5.68 9.23 -7.05
C VAL A 66 6.20 10.61 -6.63
N ASN A 67 5.38 11.66 -6.68
CA ASN A 67 5.65 12.89 -5.94
C ASN A 67 5.35 12.67 -4.43
N GLY A 68 6.25 11.94 -3.78
CA GLY A 68 6.00 11.28 -2.49
C GLY A 68 6.02 9.76 -2.65
N THR A 69 5.34 9.05 -1.77
CA THR A 69 5.29 7.58 -1.80
C THR A 69 3.88 7.09 -1.52
N ASN A 70 3.39 6.16 -2.34
CA ASN A 70 2.20 5.39 -2.03
C ASN A 70 2.60 4.08 -1.35
N TYR A 71 1.82 3.67 -0.35
CA TYR A 71 2.00 2.46 0.45
C TYR A 71 0.70 1.64 0.39
N LYS A 72 0.79 0.34 0.12
CA LYS A 72 -0.34 -0.58 0.21
C LYS A 72 -0.17 -1.50 1.41
N PHE A 73 -1.12 -1.41 2.33
CA PHE A 73 -1.18 -2.25 3.52
C PHE A 73 -2.27 -3.31 3.34
N ARG A 74 -1.94 -4.58 3.62
CA ARG A 74 -2.98 -5.57 3.91
C ARG A 74 -3.42 -5.37 5.34
N CYS A 75 -4.74 -5.33 5.54
CA CYS A 75 -5.37 -4.96 6.80
C CYS A 75 -6.48 -5.94 7.17
N GLU A 76 -6.74 -6.08 8.47
CA GLU A 76 -8.04 -6.56 8.96
C GLU A 76 -8.98 -5.36 9.09
N ALA A 77 -10.18 -5.46 8.54
CA ALA A 77 -11.25 -4.48 8.65
C ALA A 77 -12.42 -5.08 9.45
N GLN A 78 -12.88 -4.36 10.48
CA GLN A 78 -13.99 -4.77 11.32
C GLN A 78 -14.97 -3.62 11.51
N VAL A 79 -16.25 -3.84 11.16
CA VAL A 79 -17.28 -2.82 11.42
C VAL A 79 -17.50 -2.66 12.92
N VAL A 80 -17.67 -1.43 13.39
CA VAL A 80 -17.78 -1.11 14.82
C VAL A 80 -19.18 -1.45 15.37
N TYR A 81 -19.49 -2.74 15.47
CA TYR A 81 -20.63 -3.27 16.23
C TYR A 81 -20.31 -4.62 16.89
N PRO A 82 -20.97 -4.99 18.01
CA PRO A 82 -20.68 -6.24 18.71
C PRO A 82 -20.88 -7.48 17.82
N GLY A 83 -19.86 -8.32 17.71
CA GLY A 83 -19.91 -9.56 16.94
C GLY A 83 -19.72 -9.39 15.42
N ALA A 84 -19.28 -8.21 14.96
CA ALA A 84 -18.90 -8.03 13.57
C ALA A 84 -17.74 -8.97 13.18
N GLU A 85 -17.86 -9.62 12.03
CA GLU A 85 -16.79 -10.41 11.44
C GLU A 85 -15.67 -9.49 10.94
N LYS A 86 -14.44 -9.97 11.06
CA LYS A 86 -13.28 -9.34 10.45
C LYS A 86 -13.17 -9.78 9.00
N LYS A 87 -12.80 -8.86 8.11
CA LYS A 87 -12.53 -9.11 6.70
C LYS A 87 -11.17 -8.57 6.32
N GLU A 88 -10.58 -9.11 5.27
CA GLU A 88 -9.36 -8.53 4.72
C GLU A 88 -9.68 -7.31 3.87
N ALA A 89 -8.77 -6.34 3.89
CA ALA A 89 -8.83 -5.17 3.04
C ALA A 89 -7.42 -4.72 2.64
N ILE A 90 -7.30 -4.12 1.46
CA ILE A 90 -6.10 -3.41 1.03
C ILE A 90 -6.35 -1.91 1.16
N VAL A 91 -5.50 -1.24 1.94
CA VAL A 91 -5.56 0.21 2.14
C VAL A 91 -4.37 0.85 1.45
N THR A 92 -4.62 1.81 0.57
CA THR A 92 -3.57 2.60 -0.10
C THR A 92 -3.45 3.97 0.54
N ILE A 93 -2.28 4.27 1.10
CA ILE A 93 -1.95 5.54 1.75
C ILE A 93 -0.89 6.27 0.91
N HIS A 94 -1.09 7.54 0.62
CA HIS A 94 -0.10 8.44 0.04
C HIS A 94 0.52 9.33 1.11
N LYS A 95 1.84 9.36 1.17
CA LYS A 95 2.64 10.33 1.93
C LYS A 95 3.29 11.29 0.94
N ASP A 96 2.93 12.57 1.00
CA ASP A 96 3.54 13.58 0.15
C ASP A 96 4.98 13.93 0.61
N LEU A 97 5.67 14.78 -0.16
CA LEU A 97 7.03 15.22 0.17
C LEU A 97 7.14 16.08 1.43
N GLN A 98 6.02 16.56 1.98
CA GLN A 98 5.94 17.32 3.23
C GLN A 98 5.56 16.41 4.42
N GLY A 99 5.26 15.14 4.18
CA GLY A 99 4.85 14.17 5.18
C GLY A 99 3.34 14.14 5.45
N ASN A 100 2.52 14.86 4.68
CA ASN A 100 1.07 14.79 4.84
C ASN A 100 0.53 13.47 4.31
N LEU A 101 -0.46 12.91 5.01
CA LEU A 101 -1.05 11.61 4.70
C LEU A 101 -2.45 11.75 4.11
N SER A 102 -2.72 10.97 3.07
CA SER A 102 -4.03 10.85 2.44
C SER A 102 -4.34 9.40 2.08
N ILE A 103 -5.55 8.95 2.36
CA ILE A 103 -6.03 7.65 1.87
C ILE A 103 -6.44 7.83 0.40
N LEU A 104 -5.84 7.03 -0.48
CA LEU A 104 -6.17 7.03 -1.91
C LEU A 104 -7.25 6.00 -2.24
N ASN A 105 -7.17 4.81 -1.63
CA ASN A 105 -8.10 3.73 -1.91
C ASN A 105 -8.26 2.79 -0.71
N ILE A 106 -9.43 2.16 -0.62
CA ILE A 106 -9.72 1.05 0.29
C ILE A 106 -10.46 -0.01 -0.53
N GLU A 107 -9.87 -1.19 -0.66
CA GLU A 107 -10.42 -2.33 -1.38
C GLU A 107 -10.74 -3.42 -0.36
N ALA A 108 -11.99 -3.86 -0.26
CA ALA A 108 -12.36 -5.00 0.57
C ALA A 108 -12.16 -6.30 -0.23
N GLU A 109 -11.59 -7.31 0.40
CA GLU A 109 -11.42 -8.67 -0.17
C GLU A 109 -12.59 -9.59 0.20
#